data_AF-A0A7S3ZUZ2-F1
#
_entry.id   AF-A0A7S3ZUZ2-F1
#
_cell.length_a   1.000
_cell.length_b   1.000
_cell.length_c   1.000
_cell.angle_alpha   90.00
_cell.angle_beta   90.00
_cell.angle_gamma   90.00
#
_symmetry.space_group_name_H-M   'P 1'
#
loop_
_entity.id
_entity.type
_entity.pdbx_description
1 polymer ?
#
loop_
_entity_poly.entity_id
_entity_poly.type
_entity_poly.pdbx_seq_one_letter_code
_entity_poly.pdbx_strand_id
1 'polypeptide(L)'
;MARARHGTPRGRPPLLSPELRQQGWSMQSEEGEWYYVGRVITRDRPSRGWPAAQLLGRDQADELYKEAVAVAVAKCAKDTAGQTCYICYGEGDEDGLVRGCACRGESGIAHISCLAEQARRLVVHAEAEARDLDDDALDAAWKRWCICGLCEQDYHGVVSCALGWACWKTYLGLSETDQVRLVAMDQLGNGLHEAGNYEALSVREAILSMLRRIGSPEDDMLAGQSNLASSYEAVGRVEECLRIRRDVYSGRLRLHGEEHLQTLLAANNYATSLVQLQHFEEAKTLLRR
;
A
#
# COMPACT_ATOMS: atom_id res chain seq x y z
N MET A 1 10.44 8.06 -36.59
CA MET A 1 10.48 6.69 -37.17
C MET A 1 11.93 6.27 -37.27
N ALA A 2 12.26 5.05 -36.87
CA ALA A 2 13.65 4.56 -36.91
C ALA A 2 13.78 3.79 -38.22
N ARG A 3 14.75 4.20 -39.05
CA ARG A 3 15.05 3.53 -40.32
C ARG A 3 16.33 2.73 -40.13
N ALA A 4 16.24 1.41 -40.21
CA ALA A 4 17.42 0.54 -40.25
C ALA A 4 17.68 0.13 -41.70
N ARG A 5 18.87 0.48 -42.22
CA ARG A 5 19.27 0.17 -43.59
C ARG A 5 19.94 -1.20 -43.60
N HIS A 6 19.32 -2.17 -44.24
CA HIS A 6 19.99 -3.44 -44.58
C HIS A 6 20.13 -3.49 -46.10
N GLY A 7 21.34 -3.17 -46.57
CA GLY A 7 21.65 -3.14 -47.99
C GLY A 7 21.81 -4.54 -48.57
N THR A 8 20.92 -4.91 -49.48
CA THR A 8 21.27 -5.77 -50.61
C THR A 8 20.95 -5.00 -51.90
N PRO A 9 21.90 -4.83 -52.84
CA PRO A 9 21.62 -4.12 -54.08
C PRO A 9 20.70 -4.98 -54.96
N ARG A 10 19.61 -4.37 -55.45
CA ARG A 10 18.73 -4.82 -56.54
C ARG A 10 18.39 -6.32 -56.55
N GLY A 11 17.30 -6.67 -55.88
CA GLY A 11 16.73 -8.02 -55.88
C GLY A 11 15.40 -8.10 -55.12
N ARG A 12 14.82 -9.31 -55.08
CA ARG A 12 13.59 -9.60 -54.33
C ARG A 12 13.67 -9.06 -52.90
N PRO A 13 12.57 -8.54 -52.35
CA PRO A 13 12.57 -8.00 -51.00
C PRO A 13 13.02 -9.05 -49.97
N PRO A 14 13.85 -8.69 -48.98
CA PRO A 14 14.20 -9.59 -47.90
C PRO A 14 12.95 -9.98 -47.09
N LEU A 15 12.89 -11.23 -46.64
CA LEU A 15 11.76 -11.70 -45.85
C LEU A 15 11.78 -11.07 -44.46
N LEU A 16 10.73 -10.32 -44.12
CA LEU A 16 10.49 -9.82 -42.77
C LEU A 16 10.19 -11.01 -41.84
N SER A 17 11.04 -11.24 -40.84
CA SER A 17 10.89 -12.34 -39.88
C SER A 17 9.58 -12.22 -39.07
N PRO A 18 9.01 -13.33 -38.58
CA PRO A 18 7.82 -13.31 -37.74
C PRO A 18 7.95 -12.41 -36.51
N GLU A 19 9.12 -12.37 -35.90
CA GLU A 19 9.43 -11.55 -34.71
C GLU A 19 9.34 -10.05 -35.05
N LEU A 20 9.87 -9.64 -36.20
CA LEU A 20 9.80 -8.24 -36.64
C LEU A 20 8.37 -7.84 -37.02
N ARG A 21 7.56 -8.77 -37.58
CA ARG A 21 6.12 -8.53 -37.81
C ARG A 21 5.36 -8.30 -36.50
N GLN A 22 5.60 -9.14 -35.48
CA GLN A 22 4.97 -8.98 -34.16
C GLN A 22 5.36 -7.65 -33.49
N GLN A 23 6.58 -7.17 -33.74
CA GLN A 23 7.06 -5.88 -33.25
C GLN A 23 6.57 -4.67 -34.07
N GLY A 24 5.66 -4.88 -35.02
CA GLY A 24 5.03 -3.80 -35.80
C GLY A 24 5.93 -3.17 -36.85
N TRP A 25 6.99 -3.87 -37.29
CA TRP A 25 7.82 -3.43 -38.40
C TRP A 25 7.13 -3.73 -39.74
N SER A 26 7.26 -2.80 -40.67
CA SER A 26 6.81 -2.94 -42.06
C SER A 26 7.97 -2.70 -43.01
N MET A 27 7.88 -3.20 -44.23
CA MET A 27 8.93 -3.03 -45.24
C MET A 27 8.46 -2.05 -46.32
N GLN A 28 9.32 -1.10 -46.68
CA GLN A 28 9.05 -0.09 -47.71
C GLN A 28 10.22 -0.05 -48.70
N SER A 29 9.98 0.36 -49.94
CA SER A 29 11.04 0.61 -50.92
C SER A 29 11.10 2.09 -51.30
N GLU A 30 12.32 2.60 -51.44
CA GLU A 30 12.60 3.97 -51.89
C GLU A 30 13.83 3.90 -52.82
N GLU A 31 13.72 4.45 -54.03
CA GLU A 31 14.79 4.49 -55.05
C GLU A 31 15.46 3.13 -55.39
N GLY A 32 14.71 2.02 -55.27
CA GLY A 32 15.20 0.68 -55.59
C GLY A 32 15.95 -0.01 -54.45
N GLU A 33 15.96 0.57 -53.26
CA GLU A 33 16.42 -0.04 -52.01
C GLU A 33 15.26 -0.35 -51.07
N TRP A 34 15.39 -1.42 -50.29
CA TRP A 34 14.40 -1.84 -49.31
C TRP A 34 14.80 -1.39 -47.89
N TYR A 35 13.84 -0.88 -47.15
CA TYR A 35 14.00 -0.39 -45.78
C TYR A 35 12.97 -1.03 -44.86
N TYR A 36 13.40 -1.39 -43.65
CA TYR A 36 12.47 -1.68 -42.56
C TYR A 36 12.06 -0.37 -41.89
N VAL A 37 10.76 -0.09 -41.97
CA VAL A 37 10.13 1.09 -41.36
C VAL A 37 9.28 0.59 -40.21
N GLY A 38 9.82 0.78 -39.01
CA GLY A 38 9.13 0.52 -37.75
C GLY A 38 8.70 1.83 -37.10
N ARG A 39 7.61 1.75 -36.32
CA ARG A 39 7.31 2.80 -35.34
C ARG A 39 8.49 2.84 -34.37
N VAL A 40 9.08 4.00 -34.12
CA VAL A 40 10.01 4.10 -32.97
C VAL A 40 9.12 3.83 -31.76
N ILE A 41 9.31 2.69 -31.11
CA ILE A 41 8.99 2.62 -29.70
C ILE A 41 10.15 3.36 -29.06
N THR A 42 10.06 4.70 -29.02
CA THR A 42 10.93 5.44 -28.12
C THR A 42 10.59 4.85 -26.77
N ARG A 43 11.59 4.26 -26.10
CA ARG A 43 11.53 4.01 -24.66
C ARG A 43 11.58 5.34 -23.90
N ASP A 44 10.82 6.33 -24.35
CA ASP A 44 10.29 7.37 -23.49
C ASP A 44 9.06 6.76 -22.84
N ARG A 45 9.30 5.88 -21.86
CA ARG A 45 8.35 5.84 -20.77
C ARG A 45 8.74 7.02 -19.90
N PRO A 46 8.01 8.15 -19.95
CA PRO A 46 8.00 9.00 -18.76
C PRO A 46 7.71 8.06 -17.58
N SER A 47 8.34 8.31 -16.46
CA SER A 47 7.98 7.76 -15.15
C SER A 47 6.50 8.04 -14.90
N ARG A 48 5.62 7.29 -15.55
CA ARG A 48 4.21 7.27 -15.23
C ARG A 48 4.17 6.49 -13.95
N GLY A 49 4.16 7.24 -12.84
CA GLY A 49 3.64 6.73 -11.58
C GLY A 49 2.28 6.07 -11.82
N TRP A 50 1.83 5.32 -10.81
CA TRP A 50 0.55 4.63 -10.77
C TRP A 50 -0.53 5.23 -11.70
N PRO A 51 -1.05 4.45 -12.68
CA PRO A 51 -1.97 4.97 -13.69
C PRO A 51 -3.15 5.70 -13.04
N ALA A 52 -3.44 6.93 -13.50
CA ALA A 52 -4.61 7.69 -13.04
C ALA A 52 -5.94 6.93 -13.24
N ALA A 53 -5.97 6.01 -14.21
CA ALA A 53 -7.11 5.15 -14.51
C ALA A 53 -7.41 4.08 -13.42
N GLN A 54 -6.51 3.90 -12.45
CA GLN A 54 -6.70 3.00 -11.31
C GLN A 54 -7.12 3.76 -10.03
N LEU A 55 -7.44 5.05 -10.12
CA LEU A 55 -7.75 5.87 -8.95
C LEU A 55 -9.21 6.24 -8.89
N LEU A 56 -9.72 6.20 -7.66
CA LEU A 56 -11.13 6.28 -7.34
C LEU A 56 -11.53 7.74 -7.13
N GLY A 57 -12.75 8.10 -7.55
CA GLY A 57 -13.38 9.34 -7.11
C GLY A 57 -13.53 9.35 -5.58
N ARG A 58 -13.70 10.52 -4.97
CA ARG A 58 -13.86 10.65 -3.51
C ARG A 58 -14.96 9.75 -2.96
N ASP A 59 -16.15 9.84 -3.55
CA ASP A 59 -17.31 9.05 -3.10
C ASP A 59 -17.05 7.54 -3.24
N GLN A 60 -16.40 7.12 -4.32
CA GLN A 60 -16.07 5.71 -4.55
C GLN A 60 -15.01 5.19 -3.58
N ALA A 61 -13.99 6.00 -3.28
CA ALA A 61 -12.97 5.67 -2.28
C ALA A 61 -13.60 5.55 -0.88
N ASP A 62 -14.50 6.46 -0.54
CA ASP A 62 -15.21 6.45 0.72
C ASP A 62 -16.12 5.23 0.83
N GLU A 63 -16.88 4.87 -0.22
CA GLU A 63 -17.71 3.65 -0.21
C GLU A 63 -16.89 2.37 -0.08
N LEU A 64 -15.80 2.21 -0.82
CA LEU A 64 -14.92 1.03 -0.66
C LEU A 64 -14.36 0.93 0.76
N TYR A 65 -14.00 2.06 1.35
CA TYR A 65 -13.55 2.10 2.73
C TYR A 65 -14.67 1.70 3.71
N LYS A 66 -15.90 2.17 3.50
CA LYS A 66 -17.09 1.78 4.29
C LYS A 66 -17.39 0.29 4.20
N GLU A 67 -17.28 -0.29 3.01
CA GLU A 67 -17.48 -1.73 2.80
C GLU A 67 -16.40 -2.54 3.51
N ALA A 68 -15.13 -2.15 3.39
CA ALA A 68 -14.01 -2.79 4.09
C ALA A 68 -14.18 -2.73 5.61
N VAL A 69 -14.65 -1.58 6.12
CA VAL A 69 -15.02 -1.41 7.52
C VAL A 69 -16.13 -2.40 7.92
N ALA A 70 -17.20 -2.52 7.12
CA ALA A 70 -18.30 -3.44 7.43
C ALA A 70 -17.84 -4.90 7.49
N VAL A 71 -16.95 -5.31 6.59
CA VAL A 71 -16.35 -6.65 6.59
C VAL A 71 -15.49 -6.88 7.83
N ALA A 72 -14.64 -5.91 8.19
CA ALA A 72 -13.83 -5.96 9.40
C ALA A 72 -14.70 -6.14 10.64
N VAL A 73 -15.76 -5.33 10.78
CA VAL A 73 -16.71 -5.40 11.91
C VAL A 73 -17.42 -6.75 11.96
N ALA A 74 -17.91 -7.26 10.83
CA ALA A 74 -18.60 -8.56 10.77
C ALA A 74 -17.70 -9.73 11.21
N LYS A 75 -16.41 -9.68 10.87
CA LYS A 75 -15.43 -10.68 11.33
C LYS A 75 -15.12 -10.55 12.81
N CYS A 76 -14.97 -9.32 13.32
CA CYS A 76 -14.73 -9.08 14.75
C CYS A 76 -15.94 -9.50 15.62
N ALA A 77 -17.17 -9.37 15.12
CA ALA A 77 -18.39 -9.57 15.90
C ALA A 77 -18.66 -11.03 16.28
N LYS A 78 -18.08 -12.00 15.58
CA LYS A 78 -18.27 -13.43 15.87
C LYS A 78 -17.41 -13.96 17.01
N ASP A 79 -16.22 -13.39 17.23
CA ASP A 79 -15.25 -13.96 18.17
C ASP A 79 -15.49 -13.61 19.64
N THR A 80 -16.45 -12.72 19.96
CA THR A 80 -16.54 -12.10 21.30
C THR A 80 -17.87 -12.33 22.04
N ALA A 81 -18.81 -13.08 21.45
CA ALA A 81 -20.13 -13.29 22.06
C ALA A 81 -20.05 -14.18 23.32
N GLY A 82 -20.37 -13.61 24.49
CA GLY A 82 -20.42 -14.33 25.78
C GLY A 82 -19.12 -14.32 26.58
N GLN A 83 -18.10 -13.59 26.14
CA GLN A 83 -16.82 -13.47 26.83
C GLN A 83 -16.72 -12.18 27.65
N THR A 84 -16.01 -12.24 28.78
CA THR A 84 -15.88 -11.12 29.72
C THR A 84 -14.94 -10.04 29.16
N CYS A 85 -15.46 -8.84 28.94
CA CYS A 85 -14.64 -7.73 28.44
C CYS A 85 -13.81 -7.07 29.55
N TYR A 86 -12.48 -7.05 29.41
CA TYR A 86 -11.60 -6.43 30.40
C TYR A 86 -11.78 -4.90 30.51
N ILE A 87 -12.09 -4.22 29.41
CA ILE A 87 -12.35 -2.77 29.40
C ILE A 87 -13.65 -2.45 30.14
N CYS A 88 -14.70 -3.25 29.95
CA CYS A 88 -15.99 -2.97 30.55
C CYS A 88 -16.07 -3.46 32.04
N TYR A 89 -15.06 -4.19 32.54
CA TYR A 89 -14.91 -4.59 33.96
C TYR A 89 -14.08 -3.61 34.80
N GLY A 90 -13.50 -2.56 34.19
CA GLY A 90 -12.52 -1.67 34.80
C GLY A 90 -13.08 -0.47 35.57
N GLU A 91 -13.94 -0.70 36.57
CA GLU A 91 -13.93 0.16 37.77
C GLU A 91 -13.37 -0.68 38.93
N GLY A 92 -12.03 -0.71 39.01
CA GLY A 92 -11.19 -1.07 40.17
C GLY A 92 -11.49 -2.35 40.96
N ASP A 93 -10.60 -3.34 40.91
CA ASP A 93 -10.33 -4.17 42.08
C ASP A 93 -9.01 -3.76 42.76
N GLU A 94 -8.96 -3.92 44.08
CA GLU A 94 -7.86 -3.50 44.96
C GLU A 94 -6.58 -4.35 44.80
N ASP A 95 -6.59 -5.35 43.91
CA ASP A 95 -5.51 -6.33 43.76
C ASP A 95 -4.54 -6.05 42.60
N GLY A 96 -4.76 -4.97 41.82
CA GLY A 96 -3.78 -4.51 40.82
C GLY A 96 -3.44 -5.54 39.73
N LEU A 97 -4.31 -6.52 39.49
CA LEU A 97 -4.10 -7.56 38.49
C LEU A 97 -4.40 -7.02 37.08
N VAL A 98 -3.37 -6.47 36.41
CA VAL A 98 -3.38 -6.18 34.97
C VAL A 98 -3.49 -7.50 34.20
N ARG A 99 -4.71 -7.96 33.93
CA ARG A 99 -4.94 -9.21 33.21
C ARG A 99 -4.96 -9.01 31.69
N GLY A 100 -3.88 -9.43 31.04
CA GLY A 100 -3.80 -9.81 29.63
C GLY A 100 -3.71 -8.66 28.63
N CYS A 101 -2.62 -8.61 27.86
CA CYS A 101 -2.49 -7.67 26.74
C CYS A 101 -3.42 -8.05 25.57
N ALA A 102 -4.28 -7.12 25.15
CA ALA A 102 -5.14 -7.27 23.97
C ALA A 102 -4.36 -7.52 22.65
N CYS A 103 -3.06 -7.17 22.62
CA CYS A 103 -2.17 -7.32 21.47
C CYS A 103 -1.94 -8.77 20.98
N ARG A 104 -2.19 -9.79 21.82
CA ARG A 104 -1.87 -11.20 21.49
C ARG A 104 -3.08 -12.07 21.13
N GLY A 105 -4.27 -11.49 20.95
CA GLY A 105 -5.44 -12.20 20.41
C GLY A 105 -6.04 -13.34 21.26
N GLU A 106 -5.36 -13.82 22.31
CA GLU A 106 -5.81 -15.01 23.05
C GLU A 106 -6.04 -14.80 24.55
N SER A 107 -5.69 -13.64 25.12
CA SER A 107 -5.93 -13.36 26.54
C SER A 107 -6.39 -11.93 26.76
N GLY A 108 -7.68 -11.75 27.07
CA GLY A 108 -8.33 -10.47 27.28
C GLY A 108 -9.20 -10.06 26.09
N ILE A 109 -10.37 -10.68 25.98
CA ILE A 109 -11.35 -10.28 24.97
C ILE A 109 -11.85 -8.88 25.33
N ALA A 110 -11.82 -7.95 24.39
CA ALA A 110 -12.50 -6.67 24.52
C ALA A 110 -13.69 -6.61 23.56
N HIS A 111 -14.83 -6.11 24.02
CA HIS A 111 -15.92 -5.80 23.12
C HIS A 111 -15.44 -4.79 22.09
N ILE A 112 -15.82 -4.97 20.82
CA ILE A 112 -15.53 -4.01 19.74
C ILE A 112 -15.99 -2.60 20.11
N SER A 113 -17.12 -2.48 20.82
CA SER A 113 -17.62 -1.19 21.32
C SER A 113 -16.70 -0.57 22.37
N CYS A 114 -16.13 -1.37 23.28
CA CYS A 114 -15.19 -0.92 24.31
C CYS A 114 -13.81 -0.58 23.68
N LEU A 115 -13.31 -1.35 22.69
CA LEU A 115 -12.13 -0.98 21.90
C LEU A 115 -12.35 0.31 21.11
N ALA A 116 -13.54 0.50 20.54
CA ALA A 116 -13.82 1.71 19.79
C ALA A 116 -14.01 2.95 20.65
N GLU A 117 -14.52 2.78 21.87
CA GLU A 117 -14.51 3.85 22.86
C GLU A 117 -13.08 4.20 23.26
N GLN A 118 -12.22 3.21 23.47
CA GLN A 118 -10.81 3.43 23.79
C GLN A 118 -10.07 4.16 22.65
N ALA A 119 -10.27 3.71 21.40
CA ALA A 119 -9.73 4.37 20.22
C ALA A 119 -10.22 5.82 20.11
N ARG A 120 -11.52 6.07 20.33
CA ARG A 120 -12.08 7.44 20.32
C ARG A 120 -11.39 8.33 21.36
N ARG A 121 -11.16 7.81 22.56
CA ARG A 121 -10.46 8.55 23.63
C ARG A 121 -9.02 8.84 23.24
N LEU A 122 -8.30 7.85 22.71
CA LEU A 122 -6.94 8.04 22.18
C LEU A 122 -6.93 9.16 21.13
N VAL A 123 -7.98 9.24 20.29
CA VAL A 123 -8.13 10.34 19.32
C VAL A 123 -8.31 11.69 19.93
N VAL A 124 -9.29 11.83 20.80
CA VAL A 124 -9.56 13.09 21.46
C VAL A 124 -8.33 13.55 22.25
N HIS A 125 -7.58 12.62 22.86
CA HIS A 125 -6.33 12.93 23.52
C HIS A 125 -5.24 13.39 22.56
N ALA A 126 -5.02 12.71 21.44
CA ALA A 126 -4.01 13.13 20.47
C ALA A 126 -4.39 14.43 19.75
N GLU A 127 -5.66 14.68 19.42
CA GLU A 127 -6.13 15.98 18.88
C GLU A 127 -5.92 17.12 19.88
N ALA A 128 -6.10 16.85 21.18
CA ALA A 128 -5.84 17.82 22.24
C ALA A 128 -4.34 18.06 22.45
N GLU A 129 -3.52 17.02 22.35
CA GLU A 129 -2.06 17.10 22.45
C GLU A 129 -1.45 17.78 21.21
N ALA A 130 -1.99 17.55 20.01
CA ALA A 130 -1.47 18.03 18.72
C ALA A 130 -1.48 19.55 18.53
N ARG A 131 -2.19 20.30 19.37
CA ARG A 131 -2.18 21.77 19.30
C ARG A 131 -0.80 22.28 19.72
N ASP A 132 -0.02 22.72 18.73
CA ASP A 132 1.33 23.30 18.87
C ASP A 132 2.48 22.29 19.09
N LEU A 133 2.34 21.03 18.68
CA LEU A 133 3.45 20.06 18.64
C LEU A 133 4.26 20.16 17.34
N ASP A 134 5.55 19.85 17.43
CA ASP A 134 6.37 19.58 16.25
C ASP A 134 6.06 18.20 15.64
N ASP A 135 6.52 17.96 14.41
CA ASP A 135 6.23 16.75 13.64
C ASP A 135 6.66 15.46 14.37
N ASP A 136 7.76 15.51 15.14
CA ASP A 136 8.29 14.36 15.89
C ASP A 136 7.42 14.03 17.11
N ALA A 137 6.98 15.05 17.85
CA ALA A 137 6.08 14.89 18.98
C ALA A 137 4.68 14.46 18.53
N LEU A 138 4.26 14.93 17.37
CA LEU A 138 3.05 14.51 16.69
C LEU A 138 3.15 13.02 16.32
N ASP A 139 4.21 12.60 15.63
CA ASP A 139 4.47 11.19 15.29
C ASP A 139 4.50 10.29 16.54
N ALA A 140 5.18 10.74 17.59
CA ALA A 140 5.21 10.01 18.87
C ALA A 140 3.82 9.89 19.51
N ALA A 141 2.97 10.93 19.43
CA ALA A 141 1.60 10.88 19.92
C ALA A 141 0.74 9.91 19.10
N TRP A 142 0.86 9.93 17.77
CA TRP A 142 0.17 8.99 16.88
C TRP A 142 0.66 7.56 17.08
N LYS A 143 1.95 7.34 17.31
CA LYS A 143 2.52 6.02 17.57
C LYS A 143 1.92 5.36 18.81
N ARG A 144 1.57 6.14 19.83
CA ARG A 144 0.86 5.63 21.03
C ARG A 144 -0.51 5.04 20.73
N TRP A 145 -1.14 5.39 19.60
CA TRP A 145 -2.38 4.74 19.17
C TRP A 145 -2.17 3.38 18.56
N CYS A 146 -1.01 3.19 17.94
CA CYS A 146 -0.66 1.99 17.21
C CYS A 146 -0.14 0.90 18.15
N ILE A 147 0.30 1.27 19.35
CA ILE A 147 0.88 0.37 20.35
C ILE A 147 -0.03 0.17 21.57
N CYS A 148 0.02 -1.02 22.14
CA CYS A 148 -0.64 -1.32 23.39
C CYS A 148 0.07 -0.64 24.57
N GLY A 149 -0.64 0.21 25.31
CA GLY A 149 -0.11 0.89 26.51
C GLY A 149 0.31 -0.03 27.68
N LEU A 150 0.07 -1.35 27.59
CA LEU A 150 0.49 -2.32 28.61
C LEU A 150 1.78 -3.06 28.27
N CYS A 151 2.04 -3.31 26.99
CA CYS A 151 3.19 -4.13 26.55
C CYS A 151 4.04 -3.46 25.47
N GLU A 152 3.64 -2.28 25.01
CA GLU A 152 4.31 -1.46 23.99
C GLU A 152 4.50 -2.17 22.64
N GLN A 153 3.74 -3.24 22.38
CA GLN A 153 3.69 -3.91 21.07
C GLN A 153 2.62 -3.28 20.19
N ASP A 154 2.84 -3.31 18.88
CA ASP A 154 1.85 -2.87 17.90
C ASP A 154 0.54 -3.68 18.03
N TYR A 155 -0.58 -3.02 17.76
CA TYR A 155 -1.86 -3.68 17.61
C TYR A 155 -1.91 -4.42 16.27
N HIS A 156 -2.35 -5.67 16.30
CA HIS A 156 -2.41 -6.54 15.13
C HIS A 156 -3.81 -7.13 14.91
N GLY A 157 -4.05 -7.62 13.70
CA GLY A 157 -5.23 -8.38 13.31
C GLY A 157 -6.56 -7.71 13.70
N VAL A 158 -7.36 -8.40 14.51
CA VAL A 158 -8.71 -7.98 14.94
C VAL A 158 -8.69 -6.64 15.69
N VAL A 159 -7.66 -6.37 16.49
CA VAL A 159 -7.56 -5.12 17.25
C VAL A 159 -7.22 -3.95 16.34
N SER A 160 -6.29 -4.13 15.40
CA SER A 160 -5.97 -3.10 14.38
C SER A 160 -7.19 -2.80 13.49
N CYS A 161 -7.97 -3.82 13.12
CA CYS A 161 -9.25 -3.66 12.43
C CYS A 161 -10.27 -2.85 13.25
N ALA A 162 -10.41 -3.14 14.55
CA ALA A 162 -11.34 -2.45 15.45
C ALA A 162 -10.94 -0.98 15.69
N LEU A 163 -9.65 -0.68 15.77
CA LEU A 163 -9.13 0.69 15.86
C LEU A 163 -9.45 1.50 14.60
N GLY A 164 -9.16 0.96 13.42
CA GLY A 164 -9.49 1.60 12.14
C GLY A 164 -10.99 1.90 11.98
N TRP A 165 -11.85 0.97 12.42
CA TRP A 165 -13.30 1.21 12.47
C TRP A 165 -13.71 2.32 13.44
N ALA A 166 -13.14 2.32 14.64
CA ALA A 166 -13.51 3.27 15.68
C ALA A 166 -13.17 4.71 15.33
N CYS A 167 -11.99 4.90 14.73
CA CYS A 167 -11.56 6.19 14.21
C CYS A 167 -12.47 6.62 13.05
N TRP A 168 -12.85 5.70 12.14
CA TRP A 168 -13.81 6.01 11.07
C TRP A 168 -15.19 6.44 11.57
N LYS A 169 -15.78 5.71 12.52
CA LYS A 169 -17.12 6.02 13.07
C LYS A 169 -17.14 7.41 13.74
N THR A 170 -16.01 7.81 14.31
CA THR A 170 -15.86 9.09 14.98
C THR A 170 -15.64 10.24 13.97
N TYR A 171 -15.07 9.97 12.79
CA TYR A 171 -14.48 11.01 11.95
C TYR A 171 -14.75 10.92 10.43
N LEU A 172 -15.77 10.18 10.00
CA LEU A 172 -16.29 10.17 8.63
C LEU A 172 -16.51 11.57 8.01
N GLY A 173 -16.76 12.59 8.83
CA GLY A 173 -16.98 13.97 8.41
C GLY A 173 -15.71 14.84 8.32
N LEU A 174 -14.53 14.31 8.67
CA LEU A 174 -13.29 15.08 8.60
C LEU A 174 -12.80 15.25 7.16
N SER A 175 -11.99 16.30 6.98
CA SER A 175 -11.30 16.59 5.72
C SER A 175 -10.43 15.43 5.28
N GLU A 176 -10.20 15.30 3.96
CA GLU A 176 -9.19 14.37 3.43
C GLU A 176 -7.76 14.76 3.83
N THR A 177 -7.55 16.02 4.21
CA THR A 177 -6.27 16.51 4.73
C THR A 177 -6.06 16.18 6.20
N ASP A 178 -7.05 15.57 6.85
CA ASP A 178 -6.97 15.27 8.26
C ASP A 178 -6.06 14.06 8.51
N GLN A 179 -5.02 14.25 9.31
CA GLN A 179 -4.04 13.20 9.60
C GLN A 179 -4.66 12.04 10.39
N VAL A 180 -5.64 12.29 11.25
CA VAL A 180 -6.41 11.24 11.96
C VAL A 180 -7.01 10.27 10.95
N ARG A 181 -7.58 10.83 9.87
CA ARG A 181 -8.24 10.05 8.82
C ARG A 181 -7.23 9.13 8.14
N LEU A 182 -6.05 9.65 7.76
CA LEU A 182 -4.99 8.85 7.13
C LEU A 182 -4.51 7.71 8.03
N VAL A 183 -4.21 8.01 9.30
CA VAL A 183 -3.74 7.02 10.28
C VAL A 183 -4.79 5.93 10.49
N ALA A 184 -6.07 6.32 10.64
CA ALA A 184 -7.17 5.37 10.78
C ALA A 184 -7.30 4.42 9.58
N MET A 185 -7.18 4.97 8.37
CA MET A 185 -7.26 4.18 7.13
C MET A 185 -6.08 3.22 7.02
N ASP A 186 -4.86 3.67 7.34
CA ASP A 186 -3.68 2.81 7.29
C ASP A 186 -3.78 1.68 8.31
N GLN A 187 -4.24 1.95 9.53
CA GLN A 187 -4.47 0.94 10.55
C GLN A 187 -5.50 -0.10 10.11
N LEU A 188 -6.65 0.30 9.57
CA LEU A 188 -7.62 -0.65 9.02
C LEU A 188 -6.97 -1.52 7.92
N GLY A 189 -6.20 -0.89 7.02
CA GLY A 189 -5.50 -1.58 5.94
C GLY A 189 -4.46 -2.59 6.44
N ASN A 190 -3.74 -2.28 7.51
CA ASN A 190 -2.76 -3.16 8.16
C ASN A 190 -3.47 -4.36 8.79
N GLY A 191 -4.49 -4.13 9.63
CA GLY A 191 -5.26 -5.20 10.26
C GLY A 191 -5.93 -6.14 9.26
N LEU A 192 -6.52 -5.60 8.19
CA LEU A 192 -7.12 -6.42 7.12
C LEU A 192 -6.07 -7.24 6.36
N HIS A 193 -4.90 -6.66 6.10
CA HIS A 193 -3.80 -7.34 5.42
C HIS A 193 -3.28 -8.52 6.25
N GLU A 194 -3.01 -8.30 7.53
CA GLU A 194 -2.56 -9.35 8.46
C GLU A 194 -3.60 -10.46 8.63
N ALA A 195 -4.89 -10.12 8.59
CA ALA A 195 -5.99 -11.08 8.59
C ALA A 195 -6.17 -11.81 7.24
N GLY A 196 -5.28 -11.57 6.27
CA GLY A 196 -5.33 -12.17 4.93
C GLY A 196 -6.57 -11.77 4.13
N ASN A 197 -7.13 -10.59 4.41
CA ASN A 197 -8.41 -10.19 3.86
C ASN A 197 -8.29 -9.37 2.56
N TYR A 198 -9.13 -9.70 1.59
CA TYR A 198 -9.09 -9.05 0.27
C TYR A 198 -9.42 -7.56 0.33
N GLU A 199 -10.26 -7.12 1.27
CA GLU A 199 -10.63 -5.71 1.45
C GLU A 199 -9.46 -4.82 1.88
N ALA A 200 -8.33 -5.40 2.31
CA ALA A 200 -7.09 -4.65 2.46
C ALA A 200 -6.74 -3.88 1.19
N LEU A 201 -6.92 -4.51 0.01
CA LEU A 201 -6.70 -3.87 -1.29
C LEU A 201 -7.58 -2.63 -1.48
N SER A 202 -8.87 -2.77 -1.20
CA SER A 202 -9.84 -1.67 -1.33
C SER A 202 -9.45 -0.48 -0.45
N VAL A 203 -8.99 -0.74 0.78
CA VAL A 203 -8.49 0.30 1.68
C VAL A 203 -7.22 0.96 1.15
N ARG A 204 -6.25 0.18 0.67
CA ARG A 204 -5.00 0.74 0.10
C ARG A 204 -5.24 1.56 -1.16
N GLU A 205 -6.17 1.14 -2.02
CA GLU A 205 -6.57 1.89 -3.22
C GLU A 205 -7.29 3.21 -2.85
N ALA A 206 -8.12 3.19 -1.80
CA ALA A 206 -8.75 4.40 -1.25
C ALA A 206 -7.71 5.39 -0.68
N ILE A 207 -6.74 4.91 0.10
CA ILE A 207 -5.63 5.73 0.64
C ILE A 207 -4.84 6.38 -0.49
N LEU A 208 -4.42 5.62 -1.51
CA LEU A 208 -3.66 6.18 -2.65
C LEU A 208 -4.46 7.21 -3.45
N SER A 209 -5.76 6.99 -3.58
CA SER A 209 -6.65 7.95 -4.24
C SER A 209 -6.74 9.24 -3.42
N MET A 210 -6.83 9.13 -2.10
CA MET A 210 -6.86 10.27 -1.18
C MET A 210 -5.55 11.05 -1.18
N LEU A 211 -4.40 10.40 -0.97
CA LEU A 211 -3.07 11.01 -0.99
C LEU A 211 -2.84 11.81 -2.29
N ARG A 212 -3.29 11.28 -3.44
CA ARG A 212 -3.23 12.02 -4.70
C ARG A 212 -4.12 13.24 -4.75
N ARG A 213 -5.37 13.14 -4.26
CA ARG A 213 -6.33 14.27 -4.26
C ARG A 213 -5.84 15.43 -3.41
N ILE A 214 -5.23 15.13 -2.26
CA ILE A 214 -4.66 16.15 -1.37
C ILE A 214 -3.27 16.62 -1.78
N GLY A 215 -2.68 16.01 -2.83
CA GLY A 215 -1.38 16.42 -3.36
C GLY A 215 -0.22 16.06 -2.44
N SER A 216 -0.28 14.91 -1.76
CA SER A 216 0.77 14.45 -0.84
C SER A 216 2.15 14.37 -1.51
N PRO A 217 3.23 14.55 -0.74
CA PRO A 217 4.60 14.31 -1.18
C PRO A 217 4.79 12.99 -1.92
N GLU A 218 5.75 12.96 -2.85
CA GLU A 218 6.03 11.74 -3.63
C GLU A 218 6.44 10.56 -2.73
N ASP A 219 7.12 10.81 -1.62
CA ASP A 219 7.55 9.74 -0.70
C ASP A 219 6.35 9.06 0.00
N ASP A 220 5.34 9.83 0.43
CA ASP A 220 4.10 9.29 1.01
C ASP A 220 3.33 8.46 -0.02
N MET A 221 3.28 8.92 -1.28
CA MET A 221 2.68 8.17 -2.38
C MET A 221 3.41 6.83 -2.61
N LEU A 222 4.75 6.81 -2.50
CA LEU A 222 5.56 5.60 -2.64
C LEU A 222 5.39 4.64 -1.45
N ALA A 223 5.20 5.17 -0.24
CA ALA A 223 4.87 4.38 0.94
C ALA A 223 3.50 3.69 0.77
N GLY A 224 2.46 4.44 0.37
CA GLY A 224 1.15 3.87 0.08
C GLY A 224 1.17 2.81 -1.03
N GLN A 225 1.98 3.00 -2.08
CA GLN A 225 2.16 2.01 -3.15
C GLN A 225 2.84 0.75 -2.65
N SER A 226 3.82 0.88 -1.74
CA SER A 226 4.48 -0.27 -1.10
C SER A 226 3.48 -1.12 -0.32
N ASN A 227 2.59 -0.48 0.45
CA ASN A 227 1.55 -1.16 1.22
C ASN A 227 0.52 -1.86 0.33
N LEU A 228 0.16 -1.24 -0.80
CA LEU A 228 -0.70 -1.88 -1.81
C LEU A 228 -0.01 -3.10 -2.46
N ALA A 229 1.29 -3.00 -2.77
CA ALA A 229 2.03 -4.13 -3.33
C ALA A 229 2.08 -5.33 -2.36
N SER A 230 2.36 -5.08 -1.08
CA SER A 230 2.31 -6.13 -0.05
C SER A 230 0.92 -6.75 0.05
N SER A 231 -0.14 -5.94 -0.06
CA SER A 231 -1.51 -6.45 -0.08
C SER A 231 -1.81 -7.32 -1.30
N TYR A 232 -1.28 -6.99 -2.49
CA TYR A 232 -1.38 -7.86 -3.67
C TYR A 232 -0.61 -9.18 -3.50
N GLU A 233 0.57 -9.13 -2.90
CA GLU A 233 1.36 -10.34 -2.61
C GLU A 233 0.60 -11.30 -1.69
N ALA A 234 -0.01 -10.78 -0.61
CA ALA A 234 -0.76 -11.61 0.35
C ALA A 234 -1.96 -12.34 -0.28
N VAL A 235 -2.55 -11.77 -1.33
CA VAL A 235 -3.65 -12.40 -2.08
C VAL A 235 -3.19 -13.16 -3.32
N GLY A 236 -1.88 -13.37 -3.50
CA GLY A 236 -1.30 -14.15 -4.59
C GLY A 236 -1.24 -13.44 -5.95
N ARG A 237 -1.47 -12.12 -6.01
CA ARG A 237 -1.37 -11.30 -7.23
C ARG A 237 0.05 -10.78 -7.42
N VAL A 238 0.97 -11.71 -7.69
CA VAL A 238 2.43 -11.47 -7.66
C VAL A 238 2.88 -10.56 -8.81
N GLU A 239 2.26 -10.63 -9.99
CA GLU A 239 2.60 -9.80 -11.14
C GLU A 239 2.27 -8.32 -10.91
N GLU A 240 1.11 -8.03 -10.30
CA GLU A 240 0.77 -6.67 -9.88
C GLU A 240 1.74 -6.17 -8.81
N CYS A 241 2.01 -6.98 -7.78
CA CYS A 241 2.99 -6.67 -6.75
C CYS A 241 4.36 -6.30 -7.35
N LEU A 242 4.88 -7.13 -8.27
CA LEU A 242 6.16 -6.91 -8.95
C LEU A 242 6.20 -5.56 -9.66
N ARG A 243 5.16 -5.25 -10.44
CA ARG A 243 5.08 -3.99 -11.20
C ARG A 243 5.19 -2.79 -10.27
N ILE A 244 4.49 -2.83 -9.15
CA ILE A 244 4.41 -1.74 -8.19
C ILE A 244 5.72 -1.60 -7.44
N ARG A 245 6.30 -2.70 -6.94
CA ARG A 245 7.59 -2.69 -6.23
C ARG A 245 8.72 -2.15 -7.12
N ARG A 246 8.71 -2.45 -8.42
CA ARG A 246 9.64 -1.84 -9.39
C ARG A 246 9.48 -0.32 -9.46
N ASP A 247 8.24 0.16 -9.56
CA ASP A 247 7.95 1.58 -9.69
C ASP A 247 8.29 2.33 -8.39
N VAL A 248 8.03 1.72 -7.22
CA VAL A 248 8.45 2.21 -5.90
C VAL A 248 9.97 2.31 -5.80
N TYR A 249 10.71 1.25 -6.13
CA TYR A 249 12.17 1.26 -6.12
C TYR A 249 12.71 2.37 -7.04
N SER A 250 12.17 2.47 -8.24
CA SER A 250 12.57 3.51 -9.19
C SER A 250 12.27 4.92 -8.68
N GLY A 251 11.17 5.11 -7.93
CA GLY A 251 10.83 6.37 -7.27
C GLY A 251 11.80 6.73 -6.16
N ARG A 252 12.00 5.82 -5.21
CA ARG A 252 12.91 6.03 -4.06
C ARG A 252 14.35 6.22 -4.48
N LEU A 253 14.81 5.48 -5.51
CA LEU A 253 16.13 5.69 -6.09
C LEU A 253 16.32 7.10 -6.64
N ARG A 254 15.30 7.68 -7.28
CA ARG A 254 15.35 9.07 -7.76
C ARG A 254 15.33 10.09 -6.63
N LEU A 255 14.49 9.87 -5.62
CA LEU A 255 14.29 10.82 -4.52
C LEU A 255 15.47 10.84 -3.54
N HIS A 256 15.96 9.66 -3.16
CA HIS A 256 16.88 9.50 -2.04
C HIS A 256 18.27 8.95 -2.44
N GLY A 257 18.43 8.45 -3.66
CA GLY A 257 19.65 7.78 -4.10
C GLY A 257 19.74 6.31 -3.65
N GLU A 258 20.83 5.65 -4.03
CA GLU A 258 21.00 4.19 -3.91
C GLU A 258 21.29 3.72 -2.48
N GLU A 259 22.07 4.49 -1.72
CA GLU A 259 22.51 4.13 -0.36
C GLU A 259 21.44 4.38 0.72
N HIS A 260 20.35 5.07 0.38
CA HIS A 260 19.32 5.39 1.35
C HIS A 260 18.54 4.15 1.80
N LEU A 261 18.29 4.04 3.11
CA LEU A 261 17.61 2.88 3.71
C LEU A 261 16.29 2.54 3.02
N GLN A 262 15.47 3.54 2.69
CA GLN A 262 14.18 3.30 2.02
C GLN A 262 14.34 2.79 0.59
N THR A 263 15.41 3.16 -0.11
CA THR A 263 15.73 2.64 -1.46
C THR A 263 16.19 1.19 -1.38
N LEU A 264 17.05 0.87 -0.41
CA LEU A 264 17.52 -0.50 -0.16
C LEU A 264 16.37 -1.44 0.20
N LEU A 265 15.46 -1.02 1.08
CA LEU A 265 14.25 -1.77 1.41
C LEU A 265 13.35 -2.01 0.18
N ALA A 266 13.19 -1.00 -0.67
CA ALA A 266 12.40 -1.15 -1.90
C ALA A 266 13.10 -2.08 -2.92
N ALA A 267 14.43 -2.04 -3.03
CA ALA A 267 15.20 -2.95 -3.86
C ALA A 267 15.04 -4.40 -3.38
N ASN A 268 15.13 -4.64 -2.07
CA ASN A 268 14.89 -5.95 -1.47
C ASN A 268 13.49 -6.48 -1.79
N ASN A 269 12.46 -5.68 -1.55
CA ASN A 269 11.09 -6.08 -1.81
C ASN A 269 10.87 -6.40 -3.30
N TYR A 270 11.43 -5.59 -4.21
CA TYR A 270 11.38 -5.85 -5.64
C TYR A 270 12.10 -7.15 -6.02
N ALA A 271 13.29 -7.41 -5.45
CA ALA A 271 14.02 -8.65 -5.63
C ALA A 271 13.22 -9.88 -5.15
N THR A 272 12.52 -9.79 -4.01
CA THR A 272 11.66 -10.85 -3.50
C THR A 272 10.58 -11.24 -4.51
N SER A 273 9.90 -10.26 -5.11
CA SER A 273 8.89 -10.54 -6.14
C SER A 273 9.49 -11.10 -7.44
N LEU A 274 10.70 -10.65 -7.82
CA LEU A 274 11.43 -11.26 -8.95
C LEU A 274 11.74 -12.73 -8.69
N VAL A 275 12.18 -13.07 -7.48
CA VAL A 275 12.47 -14.46 -7.07
C VAL A 275 11.21 -15.32 -7.10
N GLN A 276 10.08 -14.82 -6.60
CA GLN A 276 8.79 -15.54 -6.66
C GLN A 276 8.37 -15.88 -8.09
N LEU A 277 8.66 -14.98 -9.04
CA LEU A 277 8.40 -15.16 -10.47
C LEU A 277 9.57 -15.83 -11.23
N GLN A 278 10.57 -16.35 -10.52
CA GLN A 278 11.74 -17.05 -11.07
C GLN A 278 12.66 -16.19 -11.95
N HIS A 279 12.62 -14.86 -11.82
CA HIS A 279 13.51 -13.91 -12.48
C HIS A 279 14.82 -13.72 -11.69
N PHE A 280 15.56 -14.81 -11.46
CA PHE A 280 16.70 -14.84 -10.53
C PHE A 280 17.88 -13.95 -10.92
N GLU A 281 18.21 -13.85 -12.21
CA GLU A 281 19.37 -13.03 -12.66
C GLU A 281 19.09 -11.52 -12.52
N GLU A 282 17.84 -11.11 -12.69
CA GLU A 282 17.42 -9.73 -12.44
C GLU A 282 17.52 -9.39 -10.95
N ALA A 283 16.98 -10.26 -10.08
CA ALA A 283 17.04 -10.09 -8.62
C ALA A 283 18.50 -10.01 -8.12
N LYS A 284 19.36 -10.88 -8.63
CA LYS A 284 20.79 -10.91 -8.28
C LYS A 284 21.54 -9.66 -8.73
N THR A 285 21.21 -9.15 -9.92
CA THR A 285 21.78 -7.90 -10.44
C THR A 285 21.34 -6.71 -9.58
N LEU A 286 20.07 -6.70 -9.15
CA LEU A 286 19.53 -5.65 -8.29
C LEU A 286 20.19 -5.62 -6.90
N LEU A 287 20.38 -6.79 -6.27
CA LEU A 287 20.92 -6.90 -4.91
C LEU A 287 22.46 -6.83 -4.81
N ARG A 288 23.17 -6.74 -5.93
CA ARG A 288 24.65 -6.66 -5.98
C ARG A 288 25.20 -5.25 -6.14
N ARG A 289 24.31 -4.28 -6.35
CA ARG A 289 24.68 -2.87 -6.38
C ARG A 289 24.79 -2.36 -4.95
#